data_AF-A0A151ABC0-F1
#
_entry.id   AF-A0A151ABC0-F1
#
_cell.length_a   1.000
_cell.length_b   1.000
_cell.length_c   1.000
_cell.angle_alpha   90.00
_cell.angle_beta   90.00
_cell.angle_gamma   90.00
#
_symmetry.space_group_name_H-M   'P 1'
#
loop_
_entity.id
_entity.type
_entity.pdbx_description
1 polymer ?
#
loop_
_entity_poly.entity_id
_entity_poly.type
_entity_poly.pdbx_seq_one_letter_code
_entity_poly.pdbx_strand_id
1 'polypeptide(L)' 'MIEVRIEFDDEAQYERLKELKKHRGLTWKGLLLEGEKKVREDTPE' A
#
# COMPACT_ATOMS: atom_id res chain seq x y z
N MET A 1 -8.57 9.34 16.79
CA MET A 1 -7.59 8.88 15.78
C MET A 1 -7.77 7.39 15.60
N ILE A 2 -7.67 6.88 14.38
CA ILE A 2 -7.72 5.44 14.09
C ILE A 2 -6.31 5.03 13.67
N GLU A 3 -5.77 3.98 14.29
CA GLU A 3 -4.45 3.42 14.00
C GLU A 3 -4.60 2.16 13.15
N VAL A 4 -3.70 1.98 12.19
CA VAL A 4 -3.57 0.76 11.40
C VAL A 4 -2.13 0.27 11.53
N ARG A 5 -1.96 -1.00 11.88
CA ARG A 5 -0.67 -1.69 11.86
C ARG A 5 -0.63 -2.63 10.67
N ILE A 6 0.48 -2.62 9.96
CA ILE A 6 0.72 -3.45 8.78
C ILE A 6 1.92 -4.32 9.12
N GLU A 7 1.71 -5.63 9.08
CA GLU A 7 2.77 -6.63 9.19
C GLU A 7 2.99 -7.23 7.81
N PHE A 8 4.24 -7.57 7.50
CA PHE A 8 4.62 -8.22 6.25
C PHE A 8 5.16 -9.60 6.58
N ASP A 9 4.73 -10.61 5.82
CA ASP A 9 5.12 -11.99 6.05
C ASP A 9 6.60 -12.24 5.68
N ASP A 10 7.14 -11.46 4.74
CA ASP A 10 8.55 -11.53 4.33
C ASP A 10 9.18 -10.15 4.05
N GLU A 11 10.50 -10.06 4.24
CA GLU A 11 11.28 -8.84 4.04
C GLU A 11 11.25 -8.35 2.59
N ALA A 12 11.16 -9.26 1.62
CA ALA A 12 11.14 -8.89 0.22
C ALA A 12 9.83 -8.16 -0.15
N GLN A 13 8.69 -8.51 0.44
CA GLN A 13 7.43 -7.80 0.27
C GLN A 13 7.52 -6.38 0.83
N TYR A 14 8.10 -6.24 2.02
CA TYR A 14 8.34 -4.94 2.63
C TYR A 14 9.23 -4.07 1.74
N GLU A 15 10.38 -4.58 1.30
CA GLU A 15 11.32 -3.81 0.48
C GLU A 15 10.72 -3.44 -0.88
N ARG A 16 9.99 -4.34 -1.55
CA ARG A 16 9.28 -4.01 -2.81
C ARG A 16 8.32 -2.82 -2.64
N LEU A 17 7.52 -2.81 -1.57
CA LEU A 17 6.56 -1.73 -1.33
C LEU A 17 7.23 -0.44 -0.85
N LYS A 18 8.31 -0.55 -0.07
CA LYS A 18 9.14 0.58 0.36
C LYS A 18 9.80 1.29 -0.83
N GLU A 19 10.34 0.52 -1.77
CA GLU A 19 10.90 1.04 -3.02
C GLU A 19 9.81 1.71 -3.87
N LEU A 20 8.69 1.03 -4.10
CA LEU A 20 7.57 1.60 -4.87
C LEU A 20 7.08 2.91 -4.26
N LYS A 21 6.87 2.94 -2.94
CA LYS A 21 6.50 4.12 -2.18
C LYS A 21 7.51 5.26 -2.39
N LYS A 22 8.81 4.97 -2.34
CA LYS A 22 9.88 5.96 -2.56
C LYS A 22 9.87 6.48 -4.00
N HIS A 23 9.81 5.59 -4.99
CA HIS A 23 9.82 5.95 -6.41
C HIS A 23 8.61 6.78 -6.83
N ARG A 24 7.44 6.55 -6.21
CA ARG A 24 6.21 7.29 -6.49
C ARG A 24 5.99 8.51 -5.58
N GLY A 25 6.89 8.78 -4.63
CA GLY A 25 6.75 9.91 -3.69
C GLY A 25 5.58 9.76 -2.71
N LEU A 26 5.20 8.53 -2.36
CA LEU A 26 4.03 8.23 -1.54
C LEU A 26 4.37 8.10 -0.04
N THR A 27 3.33 8.24 0.79
CA THR A 27 3.32 7.75 2.18
C THR A 27 2.79 6.31 2.21
N TRP A 28 2.92 5.60 3.34
CA TRP A 28 2.27 4.28 3.50
C TRP A 28 0.75 4.38 3.38
N LYS A 29 0.16 5.44 3.95
CA LYS A 29 -1.26 5.76 3.76
C LYS A 29 -1.60 6.00 2.29
N GLY A 30 -0.77 6.75 1.58
CA GLY A 30 -0.95 7.00 0.14
C GLY A 30 -0.95 5.70 -0.66
N LEU A 31 0.00 4.81 -0.38
CA LEU A 31 0.07 3.51 -1.03
C LEU A 31 -1.17 2.64 -0.77
N LEU A 32 -1.67 2.62 0.47
CA LEU A 32 -2.91 1.92 0.83
C LEU A 32 -4.14 2.47 0.08
N LEU A 33 -4.26 3.79 -0.05
CA LEU A 33 -5.38 4.42 -0.76
C LEU A 33 -5.33 4.17 -2.27
N GLU A 34 -4.15 4.15 -2.87
CA GLU A 34 -4.01 3.74 -4.27
C GLU A 34 -4.38 2.27 -4.48
N GLY A 35 -4.04 1.40 -3.52
CA GLY A 35 -4.49 0.01 -3.50
C GLY A 35 -6.01 -0.13 -3.42
N GLU A 36 -6.68 0.64 -2.55
CA GLU A 36 -8.14 0.64 -2.42
C GLU A 36 -8.84 1.04 -3.72
N LYS A 37 -8.38 2.13 -4.36
CA LYS A 37 -8.89 2.53 -5.69
C LYS A 37 -8.78 1.38 -6.69
N LYS A 38 -7.61 0.73 -6.75
CA LYS A 38 -7.36 -0.35 -7.69
C LYS A 38 -8.28 -1.55 -7.46
N VAL A 39 -8.50 -1.93 -6.20
CA VAL A 39 -9.44 -3.02 -5.84
C VAL A 39 -10.86 -2.71 -6.31
N ARG A 40 -11.31 -1.45 -6.17
CA ARG A 40 -12.64 -1.01 -6.62
C ARG A 40 -12.77 -0.94 -8.14
N GLU A 41 -11.70 -0.55 -8.84
CA GLU A 41 -11.66 -0.58 -10.30
C GLU A 41 -11.72 -2.01 -10.84
N ASP A 42 -11.02 -2.94 -10.20
CA ASP A 42 -10.97 -4.35 -10.61
C ASP A 42 -12.22 -5.15 -10.18
N THR A 43 -12.97 -4.66 -9.20
CA THR A 43 -14.20 -5.26 -8.68
C THR A 43 -15.35 -4.25 -8.72
N PRO A 44 -15.89 -3.91 -9.90
CA PRO A 44 -17.06 -3.06 -10.00
C PRO A 44 -18.27 -3.77 -9.38
N GLU A 45 -18.95 -3.10 -8.45
CA GLU A 45 -20.21 -3.58 -7.85
C GLU A 45 -21.34 -3.75 -8.86
#